data_AF-A0A519SSW5-F1
#
_entry.id   AF-A0A519SSW5-F1
#
_cell.length_a   1.000
_cell.length_b   1.000
_cell.length_c   1.000
_cell.angle_alpha   90.00
_cell.angle_beta   90.00
_cell.angle_gamma   90.00
#
_symmetry.space_group_name_H-M   'P 1'
#
loop_
_entity.id
_entity.type
_entity.pdbx_description
1 polymer ?
#
loop_
_entity_poly.entity_id
_entity_poly.type
_entity_poly.pdbx_seq_one_letter_code
_entity_poly.pdbx_strand_id
1 'polypeptide(L)'
;MINRYALGLCGALISVAAQAQTESTLAGVVQTEAGTPLPGATVFLKGTYLGNSTNEEGRFELKGVQSRLPAILVVSFVGYENQELSLTQADLNLEVTL
;
A
#
# COMPACT_ATOMS: atom_id res chain seq x y z
N MET A 1 19.70 -65.71 -4.72
CA MET A 1 19.41 -64.58 -3.82
C MET A 1 20.36 -63.43 -4.18
N ILE A 2 19.92 -62.49 -5.03
CA ILE A 2 20.57 -61.20 -5.30
C ILE A 2 19.61 -60.30 -6.09
N ASN A 3 19.63 -58.99 -5.75
CA ASN A 3 18.94 -57.85 -6.38
C ASN A 3 17.44 -57.72 -6.01
N ARG A 4 16.80 -56.56 -5.78
CA ARG A 4 16.85 -55.26 -6.49
C ARG A 4 15.83 -54.30 -5.82
N TYR A 5 16.28 -53.35 -5.00
CA TYR A 5 15.46 -52.20 -4.52
C TYR A 5 16.41 -50.99 -4.43
N ALA A 6 16.83 -50.39 -5.55
CA ALA A 6 16.12 -49.32 -6.26
C ALA A 6 15.69 -48.16 -5.33
N LEU A 7 16.59 -47.18 -5.22
CA LEU A 7 16.32 -45.75 -5.09
C LEU A 7 15.34 -45.29 -4.00
N GLY A 8 15.81 -45.28 -2.75
CA GLY A 8 15.27 -44.41 -1.70
C GLY A 8 16.09 -43.14 -1.58
N LEU A 9 15.81 -42.12 -2.40
CA LEU A 9 16.33 -40.76 -2.22
C LEU A 9 15.33 -39.76 -2.83
N CYS A 10 14.12 -39.75 -2.27
CA CYS A 10 13.17 -38.65 -2.44
C CYS A 10 13.63 -37.49 -1.55
N GLY A 11 14.75 -36.87 -1.91
CA GLY A 11 15.21 -35.61 -1.34
C GLY A 11 14.47 -34.47 -2.02
N ALA A 12 13.18 -34.32 -1.74
CA ALA A 12 12.43 -33.13 -2.12
C ALA A 12 13.01 -31.94 -1.36
N LEU A 13 13.92 -31.21 -2.01
CA LEU A 13 14.42 -29.93 -1.53
C LEU A 13 13.23 -28.97 -1.48
N ILE A 14 12.81 -28.70 -0.24
CA ILE A 14 11.73 -27.80 0.15
C ILE A 14 11.97 -26.45 -0.54
N SER A 15 11.07 -26.09 -1.46
CA SER A 15 11.04 -24.78 -2.08
C SER A 15 10.85 -23.74 -0.98
N VAL A 16 11.91 -23.00 -0.66
CA VAL A 16 11.79 -21.77 0.12
C VAL A 16 11.05 -20.79 -0.78
N ALA A 17 9.72 -20.77 -0.68
CA ALA A 17 8.93 -19.64 -1.13
C ALA A 17 9.32 -18.48 -0.22
N ALA A 18 10.39 -17.76 -0.60
CA ALA A 18 10.64 -16.42 -0.13
C ALA A 18 9.44 -15.59 -0.59
N GLN A 19 8.38 -15.58 0.22
CA GLN A 19 7.38 -14.55 0.10
C GLN A 19 8.12 -13.27 0.45
N ALA A 20 8.57 -12.55 -0.57
CA ALA A 20 8.88 -11.16 -0.41
C ALA A 20 7.58 -10.54 0.10
N GLN A 21 7.49 -10.28 1.41
CA GLN A 21 6.50 -9.36 1.94
C GLN A 21 6.79 -8.03 1.23
N THR A 22 6.12 -7.86 0.11
CA THR A 22 6.10 -6.62 -0.64
C THR A 22 5.42 -5.67 0.31
N GLU A 23 6.21 -4.84 0.99
CA GLU A 23 5.69 -3.72 1.76
C GLU A 23 4.71 -3.01 0.84
N SER A 24 3.40 -3.20 1.07
CA SER A 24 2.45 -2.68 0.10
C SER A 24 2.39 -1.19 0.33
N THR A 25 2.96 -0.51 -0.65
CA THR A 25 2.89 0.92 -0.80
C THR A 25 1.48 1.27 -1.25
N LEU A 26 0.86 2.22 -0.56
CA LEU A 26 -0.29 2.95 -1.05
C LEU A 26 0.22 4.20 -1.77
N ALA A 27 -0.18 4.41 -3.00
CA ALA A 27 0.18 5.60 -3.76
C ALA A 27 -1.04 6.17 -4.47
N GLY A 28 -0.98 7.47 -4.75
CA GLY A 28 -2.10 8.15 -5.37
C GLY A 28 -1.82 9.61 -5.68
N VAL A 29 -2.85 10.28 -6.18
CA VAL A 29 -2.86 11.72 -6.52
C VAL A 29 -4.00 12.38 -5.76
N VAL A 30 -3.73 13.55 -5.19
CA VAL A 30 -4.71 14.45 -4.61
C VAL A 30 -4.87 15.67 -5.51
N GLN A 31 -6.11 16.00 -5.84
CA GLN A 31 -6.46 17.13 -6.70
C GLN A 31 -7.72 17.82 -6.22
N THR A 32 -7.98 19.03 -6.71
CA THR A 32 -9.25 19.75 -6.52
C THR A 32 -10.35 19.19 -7.43
N GLU A 33 -11.61 19.55 -7.18
CA GLU A 33 -12.73 19.32 -8.13
C GLU A 33 -12.47 19.82 -9.56
N ALA A 34 -11.64 20.85 -9.72
CA ALA A 34 -11.24 21.38 -11.04
C ALA A 34 -10.16 20.55 -11.75
N GLY A 35 -9.72 19.41 -11.17
CA GLY A 35 -8.65 18.57 -11.68
C GLY A 35 -7.23 19.15 -11.50
N THR A 36 -7.10 20.23 -10.71
CA THR A 36 -5.78 20.81 -10.40
C THR A 36 -5.10 20.01 -9.28
N PRO A 37 -3.85 19.53 -9.47
CA PRO A 37 -3.13 18.80 -8.43
C PRO A 37 -2.89 19.69 -7.20
N LEU A 38 -2.98 19.09 -6.01
CA LEU A 38 -2.85 19.81 -4.74
C LEU A 38 -1.54 19.45 -4.04
N PRO A 39 -0.50 20.30 -4.15
CA PRO A 39 0.74 20.11 -3.40
C PRO A 39 0.59 20.51 -1.94
N GLY A 40 1.24 19.77 -1.04
CA GLY A 40 1.22 20.03 0.40
C GLY A 40 -0.06 19.58 1.13
N ALA A 41 -0.94 18.83 0.46
CA ALA A 41 -2.04 18.14 1.11
C ALA A 41 -1.49 17.06 2.05
N THR A 42 -2.03 17.00 3.26
CA THR A 42 -1.64 16.01 4.27
C THR A 42 -2.47 14.76 4.10
N VAL A 43 -1.82 13.62 3.89
CA VAL A 43 -2.44 12.31 3.69
C VAL A 43 -2.01 11.38 4.81
N PHE A 44 -2.93 10.86 5.61
CA PHE A 44 -2.59 10.03 6.77
C PHE A 44 -3.63 8.95 7.06
N LEU A 45 -3.23 7.85 7.68
CA LEU A 45 -4.18 6.83 8.15
C LEU A 45 -4.72 7.22 9.54
N LYS A 46 -6.05 7.32 9.64
CA LYS A 46 -6.77 7.67 10.86
C LYS A 46 -6.39 6.74 12.02
N GLY A 47 -6.11 7.33 13.17
CA GLY A 47 -5.69 6.58 14.37
C GLY A 47 -4.23 6.09 14.33
N THR A 48 -3.43 6.53 13.36
CA THR A 48 -2.01 6.19 13.26
C THR A 48 -1.17 7.45 13.04
N TYR A 49 0.14 7.34 13.25
CA TYR A 49 1.12 8.36 12.86
C TYR A 49 1.66 8.15 11.44
N LEU A 50 1.08 7.21 10.68
CA LEU A 50 1.49 6.96 9.32
C LEU A 50 0.81 7.98 8.41
N GLY A 51 1.59 8.93 7.93
CA GLY A 51 1.13 9.97 7.02
C GLY A 51 2.29 10.58 6.25
N ASN A 52 1.96 11.27 5.17
CA ASN A 52 2.90 11.95 4.28
C ASN A 52 2.19 13.14 3.62
N SER A 53 2.95 14.10 3.11
CA SER A 53 2.42 15.22 2.33
C SER A 53 2.52 14.94 0.84
N THR A 54 1.59 15.48 0.06
CA THR A 54 1.66 15.43 -1.41
C THR A 54 2.77 16.31 -1.96
N ASN A 55 3.37 15.89 -3.07
CA ASN A 55 4.41 16.64 -3.79
C ASN A 55 3.82 17.68 -4.77
N GLU A 56 4.67 18.32 -5.58
CA GLU A 56 4.28 19.35 -6.57
C GLU A 56 3.22 18.89 -7.59
N GLU A 57 3.17 17.58 -7.89
CA GLU A 57 2.19 16.97 -8.79
C GLU A 57 0.94 16.46 -8.04
N GLY A 58 0.79 16.76 -6.75
CA GLY A 58 -0.28 16.23 -5.91
C GLY A 58 -0.11 14.74 -5.55
N ARG A 59 1.03 14.12 -5.88
CA ARG A 59 1.25 12.69 -5.62
C ARG A 59 1.67 12.44 -4.18
N PHE A 60 1.18 11.35 -3.60
CA PHE A 60 1.61 10.85 -2.30
C PHE A 60 2.00 9.37 -2.37
N GLU A 61 2.86 8.97 -1.43
CA GLU A 61 3.26 7.58 -1.22
C GLU A 61 3.28 7.28 0.28
N LEU A 62 2.63 6.19 0.69
CA LEU A 62 2.59 5.68 2.06
C LEU A 62 3.02 4.21 2.09
N LYS A 63 4.11 3.93 2.78
CA LYS A 63 4.64 2.57 2.96
C LYS A 63 4.08 1.92 4.22
N GLY A 64 3.98 0.59 4.23
CA GLY A 64 3.55 -0.15 5.42
C GLY A 64 2.04 -0.03 5.71
N VAL A 65 1.23 0.21 4.69
CA VAL A 65 -0.24 0.29 4.83
C VAL A 65 -0.84 -1.11 4.97
N GLN A 66 -0.25 -2.15 4.37
CA GLN A 66 -0.85 -3.49 4.32
C GLN A 66 -1.16 -4.09 5.69
N SER A 67 -0.25 -3.93 6.65
CA SER A 67 -0.40 -4.45 8.02
C SER A 67 -1.45 -3.70 8.86
N ARG A 68 -2.03 -2.63 8.30
CA ARG A 68 -2.99 -1.75 8.97
C ARG A 68 -4.37 -1.77 8.32
N LEU A 69 -4.58 -2.58 7.29
CA LEU A 69 -5.87 -2.72 6.63
C LEU A 69 -6.83 -3.62 7.45
N PRO A 70 -8.15 -3.34 7.44
CA PRO A 70 -8.79 -2.17 6.84
C PRO A 70 -8.48 -0.88 7.62
N ALA A 71 -8.25 0.21 6.89
CA ALA A 71 -7.90 1.52 7.45
C ALA A 71 -8.75 2.63 6.85
N ILE A 72 -8.79 3.80 7.49
CA ILE A 72 -9.38 5.01 6.93
C ILE A 72 -8.24 5.96 6.56
N LEU A 73 -8.09 6.26 5.27
CA LEU A 73 -7.21 7.31 4.78
C LEU A 73 -7.92 8.65 4.93
N VAL A 74 -7.24 9.62 5.52
CA VAL A 74 -7.72 10.99 5.66
C VAL A 74 -6.81 11.88 4.84
N VAL A 75 -7.42 12.68 3.99
CA VAL A 75 -6.74 13.73 3.22
C VAL A 75 -7.25 15.08 3.70
N SER A 76 -6.32 15.96 4.04
CA SER A 76 -6.61 17.28 4.58
C SER A 76 -5.72 18.33 3.94
N PHE A 77 -6.31 19.48 3.60
CA PHE A 77 -5.57 20.63 3.11
C PHE A 77 -6.21 21.91 3.65
N VAL A 78 -5.40 22.94 3.89
CA VAL A 78 -5.87 24.19 4.52
C VAL A 78 -6.91 24.85 3.63
N GLY A 79 -8.11 25.07 4.19
CA GLY A 79 -9.23 25.71 3.49
C GLY A 79 -10.15 24.74 2.73
N TYR A 80 -9.89 23.43 2.79
CA TYR A 80 -10.73 22.39 2.20
C TYR A 80 -11.40 21.52 3.27
N GLU A 81 -12.48 20.85 2.88
CA GLU A 81 -13.08 19.81 3.73
C GLU A 81 -12.20 18.56 3.73
N ASN A 82 -12.09 17.90 4.88
CA ASN A 82 -11.31 16.68 4.98
C ASN A 82 -12.05 15.52 4.31
N GLN A 83 -11.35 14.77 3.47
CA GLN A 83 -11.89 13.58 2.84
C GLN A 83 -11.43 12.32 3.58
N GLU A 84 -12.37 11.43 3.87
CA GLU A 84 -12.12 10.14 4.51
C GLU A 84 -12.44 9.00 3.54
N LEU A 85 -11.44 8.18 3.19
CA LEU A 85 -11.58 7.02 2.31
C LEU A 85 -11.32 5.73 3.09
N SER A 86 -12.28 4.80 3.03
CA SER A 86 -12.09 3.46 3.60
C SER A 86 -11.24 2.61 2.67
N LEU A 87 -10.06 2.22 3.13
CA LEU A 87 -9.12 1.36 2.42
C LEU A 87 -9.26 -0.08 2.91
N THR A 88 -9.54 -0.98 1.98
CA THR A 88 -9.54 -2.44 2.19
C THR A 88 -8.29 -3.11 1.63
N GLN A 89 -7.60 -2.44 0.70
CA GLN A 89 -6.36 -2.86 0.07
C GLN A 89 -5.43 -1.65 -0.15
N ALA A 90 -4.13 -1.90 -0.28
CA ALA A 90 -3.17 -0.88 -0.68
C ALA A 90 -3.19 -0.80 -2.22
N ASP A 91 -3.70 0.30 -2.75
CA ASP A 91 -3.70 0.62 -4.19
C ASP A 91 -2.60 1.66 -4.50
N LEU A 92 -1.97 1.53 -5.65
CA LEU A 92 -0.94 2.45 -6.14
C LEU A 92 -1.51 3.58 -7.00
N ASN A 93 -2.78 3.49 -7.40
CA ASN A 93 -3.43 4.45 -8.30
C ASN A 93 -4.68 5.07 -7.65
N LEU A 94 -4.60 5.44 -6.36
CA LEU A 94 -5.71 6.10 -5.70
C LEU A 94 -5.84 7.55 -6.19
N GLU A 95 -7.04 7.97 -6.57
CA GLU A 95 -7.33 9.36 -6.92
C GLU A 95 -8.26 9.94 -5.85
N VAL A 96 -7.84 11.03 -5.22
CA VAL A 96 -8.62 11.71 -4.17
C VAL A 96 -8.89 13.14 -4.60
N THR A 97 -10.15 13.54 -4.51
CA THR A 97 -10.59 14.90 -4.82
C THR A 97 -11.00 15.61 -3.54
N LEU A 98 -10.39 16.77 -3.27
CA LEU A 98 -10.76 17.69 -2.18
C LEU A 98 -11.70 18.81 -2.67
#